data_AF-A0A096M9I1-F1
#
_entry.id   AF-A0A096M9I1-F1
#
_cell.length_a   1.000
_cell.length_b   1.000
_cell.length_c   1.000
_cell.angle_alpha   90.00
_cell.angle_beta   90.00
_cell.angle_gamma   90.00
#
_symmetry.space_group_name_H-M   'P 1'
#
loop_
_entity.id
_entity.type
_entity.pdbx_description
1 polymer ?
#
loop_
_entity_poly.entity_id
_entity_poly.type
_entity_poly.pdbx_seq_one_letter_code
_entity_poly.pdbx_strand_id
1 'polypeptide(L)'
;MMEDFGSALEKNVADLTVMDVYDIAAVVGQEFERIIDQYGCEALSRLMPKVVRVLEILEVMVSRSSMSPDIEELRLELDRLRLERIDRLEKEKKHRQELERVEDVWRGEAQDLLSQIAQLQEENKNLLSNMSLKDSVNEEDLQRHEGMTEREKQVMMKLKEVVDKQRDEIRAKDRELTLKNEDVEALQQQQSRLMKINHDLRHKISVVEAQGKALIGQKVELEAGAQAQAQEVCALRQEVTRLRERLHGEPTAQRPEELLVPQPPSPAERDKSAAVVLSTEGWSDRPGACRLTAGGFEPPPQTHTSFLSSEGNEDEEAEDEAAWLWEAMCDEDMPGVFQYFTKEAMCEEESGGVDPKDPNRPRFTLQELRDVLHERNELKAKVFLLQEELTYYKSDEVDDDIATPSPSPSPELRTRSRSSAQPESGIKRLIFTAIMPMVAAGLIPDDPTLQPIRRLMSLV
;
A
#
# COMPACT_ATOMS: atom_id res chain seq x y z
N MET A 1 50.57 -44.54 2.18
CA MET A 1 49.53 -43.49 2.21
C MET A 1 48.73 -43.65 3.50
N MET A 2 49.38 -43.39 4.63
CA MET A 2 48.78 -43.43 5.97
C MET A 2 49.26 -42.14 6.62
N GLU A 3 48.49 -41.05 6.53
CA GLU A 3 48.71 -39.78 7.23
C GLU A 3 47.64 -38.79 6.72
N ASP A 4 46.41 -38.91 7.25
CA ASP A 4 45.46 -37.77 7.25
C ASP A 4 44.31 -37.95 8.26
N PHE A 5 44.11 -39.16 8.80
CA PHE A 5 43.05 -39.44 9.78
C PHE A 5 43.16 -38.67 11.11
N GLY A 6 44.30 -38.03 11.40
CA GLY A 6 44.48 -37.15 12.56
C GLY A 6 43.76 -35.80 12.44
N SER A 7 43.42 -35.38 11.22
CA SER A 7 42.80 -34.06 10.97
C SER A 7 41.42 -33.91 11.61
N ALA A 8 40.63 -34.99 11.68
CA ALA A 8 39.27 -34.96 12.23
C ALA A 8 39.25 -34.69 13.76
N LEU A 9 40.27 -35.13 14.50
CA LEU A 9 40.40 -34.90 15.94
C LEU A 9 40.79 -33.45 16.30
N GLU A 10 41.36 -32.72 15.34
CA GLU A 10 41.78 -31.33 15.52
C GLU A 10 40.71 -30.31 15.12
N LYS A 11 39.59 -30.76 14.53
CA LYS A 11 38.47 -29.89 14.12
C LYS A 11 37.71 -29.34 15.32
N ASN A 12 37.19 -28.11 15.17
CA ASN A 12 36.30 -27.53 16.16
C ASN A 12 35.01 -28.35 16.27
N VAL A 13 34.50 -28.50 17.50
CA VAL A 13 33.30 -29.31 17.79
C VAL A 13 32.06 -28.84 17.02
N ALA A 14 31.95 -27.53 16.74
CA ALA A 14 30.84 -26.95 16.00
C ALA A 14 30.86 -27.26 14.49
N ASP A 15 32.03 -27.62 13.95
CA ASP A 15 32.25 -27.85 12.52
C ASP A 15 32.40 -29.34 12.19
N LEU A 16 32.25 -30.22 13.20
CA LEU A 16 32.29 -31.68 13.00
C LEU A 16 31.16 -32.10 12.07
N THR A 17 31.50 -32.95 11.10
CA THR A 17 30.52 -33.62 10.24
C THR A 17 30.39 -35.09 10.63
N VAL A 18 29.33 -35.75 10.15
CA VAL A 18 29.13 -37.19 10.38
C VAL A 18 30.32 -38.00 9.85
N MET A 19 30.92 -37.58 8.72
CA MET A 19 32.12 -38.19 8.14
C MET A 19 33.32 -38.11 9.10
N ASP A 20 33.49 -36.97 9.80
CA ASP A 20 34.57 -36.81 10.77
C ASP A 20 34.43 -37.76 11.97
N VAL A 21 33.20 -38.07 12.39
CA VAL A 21 32.94 -39.05 13.46
C VAL A 21 33.35 -40.47 13.02
N TYR A 22 33.11 -40.82 11.76
CA TYR A 22 33.57 -42.10 11.19
C TYR A 22 35.09 -42.18 11.09
N ASP A 23 35.75 -41.08 10.71
CA ASP A 23 37.21 -41.01 10.66
C ASP A 23 37.83 -41.12 12.07
N ILE A 24 37.24 -40.45 13.08
CA ILE A 24 37.62 -40.60 14.49
C ILE A 24 37.43 -42.05 14.97
N ALA A 25 36.31 -42.69 14.62
CA ALA A 25 36.04 -44.08 14.96
C ALA A 25 37.08 -45.04 14.37
N ALA A 26 37.54 -44.77 13.14
CA ALA A 26 38.59 -45.55 12.49
C ALA A 26 39.93 -45.44 13.23
N VAL A 27 40.34 -44.23 13.62
CA VAL A 27 41.57 -44.01 14.41
C VAL A 27 41.49 -44.71 15.76
N VAL A 28 40.37 -44.55 16.47
CA VAL A 28 40.12 -45.20 17.77
C VAL A 28 40.12 -46.73 17.63
N GLY A 29 39.52 -47.26 16.56
CA GLY A 29 39.53 -48.69 16.25
C GLY A 29 40.93 -49.23 16.02
N GLN A 30 41.80 -48.46 15.36
CA GLN A 30 43.18 -48.83 15.08
C GLN A 30 44.07 -48.84 16.33
N GLU A 31 43.79 -47.97 17.31
CA GLU A 31 44.40 -48.03 18.65
C GLU A 31 43.93 -49.28 19.42
N PHE A 32 42.65 -49.62 19.35
CA PHE A 32 42.13 -50.83 19.98
C PHE A 32 42.70 -52.10 19.37
N GLU A 33 42.87 -52.17 18.05
CA GLU A 33 43.51 -53.30 17.37
C GLU A 33 44.92 -53.55 17.93
N ARG A 34 45.74 -52.50 18.08
CA ARG A 34 47.07 -52.59 18.68
C ARG A 34 47.07 -53.10 20.13
N ILE A 35 46.07 -52.71 20.93
CA ILE A 35 45.92 -53.19 22.31
C ILE A 35 45.49 -54.66 22.33
N ILE A 36 44.58 -55.07 21.43
CA ILE A 36 44.13 -56.47 21.31
C ILE A 36 45.31 -57.37 20.93
N ASP A 37 46.14 -56.94 19.99
CA ASP A 37 47.32 -57.70 19.55
C ASP A 37 48.32 -57.95 20.70
N GLN A 38 48.41 -57.02 21.65
CA GLN A 38 49.43 -57.06 22.71
C GLN A 38 48.93 -57.65 24.03
N TYR A 39 47.64 -57.52 24.35
CA TYR A 39 47.06 -57.93 25.65
C TYR A 39 45.87 -58.89 25.53
N GLY A 40 45.44 -59.23 24.30
CA GLY A 40 44.28 -60.07 24.04
C GLY A 40 42.95 -59.32 24.11
N CYS A 41 41.91 -59.88 23.48
CA CYS A 41 40.59 -59.26 23.33
C CYS A 41 39.82 -59.08 24.66
N GLU A 42 40.12 -59.88 25.68
CA GLU A 42 39.48 -59.83 26.99
C GLU A 42 39.67 -58.48 27.69
N ALA A 43 40.80 -57.81 27.45
CA ALA A 43 41.13 -56.51 28.03
C ALA A 43 40.17 -55.39 27.60
N LEU A 44 39.59 -55.49 26.39
CA LEU A 44 38.74 -54.44 25.78
C LEU A 44 37.25 -54.82 25.73
N SER A 45 36.91 -56.07 26.04
CA SER A 45 35.55 -56.62 26.01
C SER A 45 34.47 -55.75 26.68
N ARG A 46 34.80 -55.09 27.79
CA ARG A 46 33.88 -54.21 28.54
C ARG A 46 33.94 -52.74 28.14
N LEU A 47 35.01 -52.30 27.48
CA LEU A 47 35.22 -50.90 27.10
C LEU A 47 34.67 -50.63 25.71
N MET A 48 34.86 -51.57 24.77
CA MET A 48 34.44 -51.42 23.37
C MET A 48 32.97 -51.00 23.22
N PRO A 49 31.98 -51.65 23.88
CA PRO A 49 30.58 -51.25 23.74
C PRO A 49 30.29 -49.83 24.25
N LYS A 50 31.06 -49.35 25.24
CA LYS A 50 30.91 -47.99 25.78
C LYS A 50 31.45 -46.95 24.81
N VAL A 51 32.56 -47.24 24.14
CA VAL A 51 33.18 -46.34 23.17
C VAL A 51 32.35 -46.27 21.90
N VAL A 52 31.84 -47.41 21.41
CA VAL A 52 30.84 -47.45 20.35
C VAL A 52 29.63 -46.61 20.73
N ARG A 53 29.10 -46.75 21.96
CA ARG A 53 27.97 -45.94 22.42
C ARG A 53 28.24 -44.44 22.44
N VAL A 54 29.45 -44.02 22.83
CA VAL A 54 29.85 -42.60 22.82
C VAL A 54 29.94 -42.08 21.38
N LEU A 55 30.50 -42.87 20.45
CA LEU A 55 30.58 -42.51 19.03
C LEU A 55 29.19 -42.44 18.38
N GLU A 56 28.27 -43.36 18.71
CA GLU A 56 26.87 -43.29 18.29
C GLU A 56 26.17 -42.02 18.80
N ILE A 57 26.38 -41.64 20.06
CA ILE A 57 25.81 -40.41 20.63
C ILE A 57 26.37 -39.18 19.90
N LEU A 58 27.68 -39.17 19.64
CA LEU A 58 28.34 -38.09 18.92
C LEU A 58 27.81 -37.97 17.48
N GLU A 59 27.65 -39.09 16.77
CA GLU A 59 27.08 -39.14 15.43
C GLU A 59 25.66 -38.54 15.39
N VAL A 60 24.81 -38.90 16.36
CA VAL A 60 23.44 -38.37 16.47
C VAL A 60 23.46 -36.87 16.77
N MET A 61 24.35 -36.40 17.65
CA MET A 61 24.47 -34.97 17.97
C MET A 61 24.91 -34.15 16.76
N VAL A 62 25.93 -34.62 16.04
CA VAL A 62 26.46 -33.97 14.83
C VAL A 62 25.46 -34.00 13.67
N SER A 63 24.70 -35.08 13.53
CA SER A 63 23.64 -35.19 12.53
C SER A 63 22.48 -34.22 12.80
N ARG A 64 22.20 -33.92 14.07
CA ARG A 64 21.16 -32.95 14.45
C ARG A 64 21.63 -31.51 14.35
N SER A 65 22.92 -31.23 14.52
CA SER A 65 23.46 -29.87 14.35
C SER A 65 23.57 -29.46 12.89
N SER A 66 23.85 -30.39 11.97
CA SER A 66 23.79 -30.11 10.52
C SER A 66 22.35 -29.93 10.03
N MET A 67 21.38 -30.61 10.68
CA MET A 67 19.95 -30.46 10.47
C MET A 67 19.35 -29.50 11.50
N SER A 68 19.96 -28.33 11.73
CA SER A 68 19.37 -27.28 12.57
C SER A 68 18.59 -26.28 11.69
N PRO A 69 17.37 -26.63 11.22
CA PRO A 69 16.62 -25.80 10.27
C PRO A 69 16.36 -24.39 10.80
N ASP A 70 16.22 -24.23 12.12
CA ASP A 70 15.99 -22.94 12.77
C ASP A 70 17.09 -21.91 12.47
N ILE A 71 18.36 -22.35 12.38
CA ILE A 71 19.48 -21.45 12.09
C ILE A 71 19.46 -21.02 10.62
N GLU A 72 19.12 -21.94 9.72
CA GLU A 72 19.01 -21.65 8.29
C GLU A 72 17.77 -20.78 8.00
N GLU A 73 16.65 -21.04 8.66
CA GLU A 73 15.42 -20.26 8.58
C GLU A 73 15.65 -18.84 9.10
N LEU A 74 16.28 -18.67 10.27
CA LEU A 74 16.64 -17.34 10.79
C LEU A 74 17.63 -16.59 9.87
N ARG A 75 18.55 -17.29 9.21
CA ARG A 75 19.45 -16.70 8.22
C ARG A 75 18.69 -16.21 6.99
N LEU A 76 17.80 -17.03 6.45
CA LEU A 76 16.95 -16.66 5.31
C LEU A 76 16.02 -15.49 5.66
N GLU A 77 15.46 -15.50 6.86
CA GLU A 77 14.58 -14.42 7.35
C GLU A 77 15.37 -13.12 7.57
N LEU A 78 16.58 -13.20 8.11
CA LEU A 78 17.47 -12.05 8.21
C LEU A 78 17.79 -11.44 6.83
N ASP A 79 18.06 -12.27 5.84
CA ASP A 79 18.33 -11.82 4.48
C ASP A 79 17.08 -11.26 3.80
N ARG A 80 15.90 -11.86 4.04
CA ARG A 80 14.59 -11.33 3.62
C ARG A 80 14.36 -9.94 4.20
N LEU A 81 14.54 -9.76 5.50
CA LEU A 81 14.36 -8.48 6.19
C LEU A 81 15.37 -7.43 5.74
N ARG A 82 16.60 -7.83 5.40
CA ARG A 82 17.61 -6.93 4.82
C ARG A 82 17.17 -6.42 3.45
N LEU A 83 16.68 -7.30 2.59
CA LEU A 83 16.16 -6.91 1.27
C LEU A 83 14.94 -6.01 1.40
N GLU A 84 14.01 -6.34 2.30
CA GLU A 84 12.83 -5.51 2.56
C GLU A 84 13.23 -4.12 3.07
N ARG A 85 14.22 -4.04 3.99
CA ARG A 85 14.75 -2.76 4.46
C ARG A 85 15.35 -1.94 3.32
N ILE A 86 16.12 -2.56 2.44
CA ILE A 86 16.72 -1.87 1.28
C ILE A 86 15.62 -1.36 0.34
N ASP A 87 14.63 -2.18 0.02
CA ASP A 87 13.50 -1.80 -0.84
C ASP A 87 12.68 -0.66 -0.24
N ARG A 88 12.41 -0.68 1.08
CA ARG A 88 11.76 0.44 1.79
C ARG A 88 12.56 1.73 1.68
N LEU A 89 13.87 1.69 1.93
CA LEU A 89 14.74 2.86 1.80
C LEU A 89 14.80 3.39 0.36
N GLU A 90 14.79 2.51 -0.64
CA GLU A 90 14.75 2.91 -2.05
C GLU A 90 13.41 3.57 -2.42
N LYS A 91 12.29 3.04 -1.94
CA LYS A 91 10.96 3.64 -2.12
C LYS A 91 10.88 5.01 -1.47
N GLU A 92 11.34 5.15 -0.23
CA GLU A 92 11.40 6.44 0.46
C GLU A 92 12.28 7.45 -0.29
N LYS A 93 13.43 7.01 -0.81
CA LYS A 93 14.31 7.86 -1.62
C LYS A 93 13.62 8.31 -2.91
N LYS A 94 12.93 7.41 -3.61
CA LYS A 94 12.16 7.74 -4.83
C LYS A 94 11.04 8.73 -4.53
N HIS A 95 10.27 8.48 -3.48
CA HIS A 95 9.19 9.38 -3.07
C HIS A 95 9.71 10.76 -2.70
N ARG A 96 10.84 10.84 -1.97
CA ARG A 96 11.51 12.10 -1.66
C ARG A 96 11.93 12.87 -2.92
N GLN A 97 12.51 12.18 -3.90
CA GLN A 97 12.92 12.78 -5.17
C GLN A 97 11.73 13.21 -6.04
N GLU A 98 10.58 12.54 -5.91
CA GLU A 98 9.34 12.95 -6.56
C GLU A 98 8.78 14.20 -5.90
N LEU A 99 8.76 14.24 -4.57
CA LEU A 99 8.33 15.41 -3.81
C LEU A 99 9.20 16.65 -4.12
N GLU A 100 10.53 16.48 -4.17
CA GLU A 100 11.46 17.55 -4.56
C GLU A 100 11.16 18.07 -5.97
N ARG A 101 10.87 17.18 -6.93
CA ARG A 101 10.47 17.59 -8.29
C ARG A 101 9.15 18.35 -8.31
N VAL A 102 8.16 17.91 -7.53
CA VAL A 102 6.87 18.60 -7.42
C VAL A 102 7.07 19.99 -6.79
N GLU A 103 7.89 20.10 -5.75
CA GLU A 103 8.24 21.38 -5.13
C GLU A 103 8.94 22.32 -6.12
N ASP A 104 9.89 21.83 -6.91
CA ASP A 104 10.60 22.62 -7.92
C ASP A 104 9.66 23.15 -9.01
N VAL A 105 8.76 22.31 -9.51
CA VAL A 105 7.74 22.72 -10.49
C VAL A 105 6.84 23.78 -9.88
N TRP A 106 6.35 23.55 -8.66
CA TRP A 106 5.47 24.49 -7.98
C TRP A 106 6.15 25.84 -7.70
N ARG A 107 7.44 25.84 -7.33
CA ARG A 107 8.24 27.07 -7.19
C ARG A 107 8.38 27.80 -8.52
N GLY A 108 8.58 27.08 -9.61
CA GLY A 108 8.63 27.63 -10.96
C GLY A 108 7.31 28.31 -11.35
N GLU A 109 6.19 27.61 -11.20
CA GLU A 109 4.85 28.12 -11.49
C GLU A 109 4.50 29.34 -10.62
N ALA A 110 4.81 29.29 -9.33
CA ALA A 110 4.60 30.42 -8.42
C ALA A 110 5.42 31.65 -8.86
N GLN A 111 6.67 31.45 -9.28
CA GLN A 111 7.54 32.53 -9.77
C GLN A 111 7.03 33.11 -11.10
N ASP A 112 6.55 32.27 -12.01
CA ASP A 112 5.97 32.69 -13.28
C ASP A 112 4.70 33.51 -13.07
N LEU A 113 3.82 33.09 -12.15
CA LEU A 113 2.63 33.84 -11.77
C LEU A 113 2.98 35.18 -11.12
N LEU A 114 3.96 35.23 -10.23
CA LEU A 114 4.44 36.49 -9.64
C LEU A 114 5.01 37.42 -10.72
N SER A 115 5.73 36.87 -11.70
CA SER A 115 6.28 37.63 -12.82
C SER A 115 5.16 38.19 -13.72
N GLN A 116 4.12 37.41 -13.99
CA GLN A 116 2.93 37.86 -14.72
C GLN A 116 2.19 38.96 -13.97
N ILE A 117 1.98 38.81 -12.65
CA ILE A 117 1.36 39.84 -11.82
C ILE A 117 2.18 41.14 -11.88
N ALA A 118 3.51 41.06 -11.77
CA ALA A 118 4.38 42.23 -11.85
C ALA A 118 4.30 42.93 -13.22
N GLN A 119 4.29 42.16 -14.32
CA GLN A 119 4.11 42.70 -15.67
C GLN A 119 2.76 43.40 -15.82
N LEU A 120 1.67 42.74 -15.42
CA LEU A 120 0.32 43.33 -15.48
C LEU A 120 0.19 44.57 -14.59
N GLN A 121 0.83 44.60 -13.42
CA GLN A 121 0.87 45.80 -12.57
C GLN A 121 1.59 46.95 -13.25
N GLU A 122 2.72 46.70 -13.92
CA GLU A 122 3.46 47.72 -14.66
C GLU A 122 2.68 48.19 -15.90
N GLU A 123 2.04 47.28 -16.64
CA GLU A 123 1.16 47.62 -17.76
C GLU A 123 -0.02 48.47 -17.30
N ASN A 124 -0.69 48.10 -16.21
CA ASN A 124 -1.79 48.89 -15.64
C ASN A 124 -1.32 50.29 -15.23
N LYS A 125 -0.16 50.40 -14.60
CA LYS A 125 0.45 51.69 -14.25
C LYS A 125 0.74 52.53 -15.49
N ASN A 126 1.25 51.92 -16.56
CA ASN A 126 1.52 52.58 -17.83
C ASN A 126 0.23 52.98 -18.57
N LEU A 127 -0.82 52.17 -18.50
CA LEU A 127 -2.13 52.53 -19.06
C LEU A 127 -2.76 53.68 -18.29
N LEU A 128 -2.67 53.70 -16.96
CA LEU A 128 -3.14 54.79 -16.12
C LEU A 128 -2.39 56.10 -16.41
N SER A 129 -1.05 56.05 -16.57
CA SER A 129 -0.27 57.24 -16.92
C SER A 129 -0.58 57.73 -18.34
N ASN A 130 -0.75 56.82 -19.30
CA ASN A 130 -1.15 57.16 -20.67
C ASN A 130 -2.58 57.68 -20.78
N MET A 131 -3.53 57.18 -19.98
CA MET A 131 -4.88 57.74 -19.90
C MET A 131 -4.85 59.15 -19.33
N SER A 132 -4.11 59.37 -18.25
CA SER A 132 -3.92 60.71 -17.69
C SER A 132 -3.26 61.68 -18.69
N LEU A 133 -2.40 61.19 -19.60
CA LEU A 133 -1.79 61.98 -20.68
C LEU A 133 -2.72 62.18 -21.89
N LYS A 134 -3.68 61.29 -22.12
CA LYS A 134 -4.62 61.37 -23.26
C LYS A 134 -5.85 62.18 -22.91
N ASP A 135 -6.30 62.16 -21.66
CA ASP A 135 -7.36 63.05 -21.16
C ASP A 135 -6.95 64.53 -21.26
N SER A 136 -5.65 64.85 -21.25
CA SER A 136 -5.15 66.23 -21.46
C SER A 136 -5.00 66.63 -22.93
N VAL A 137 -5.07 65.68 -23.88
CA VAL A 137 -4.90 65.92 -25.33
C VAL A 137 -6.23 65.79 -26.10
N ASN A 138 -7.22 65.08 -25.55
CA ASN A 138 -8.48 64.77 -26.23
C ASN A 138 -9.45 65.97 -26.40
N GLU A 139 -9.32 67.06 -25.65
CA GLU A 139 -10.22 68.22 -25.85
C GLU A 139 -10.00 68.93 -27.20
N GLU A 140 -8.80 68.84 -27.80
CA GLU A 140 -8.47 69.53 -29.06
C GLU A 140 -8.72 68.69 -30.33
N ASP A 141 -8.75 67.35 -30.23
CA ASP A 141 -8.81 66.46 -31.40
C ASP A 141 -10.25 66.02 -31.79
N LEU A 142 -11.23 66.16 -30.88
CA LEU A 142 -12.63 65.77 -31.16
C LEU A 142 -13.30 66.60 -32.27
N GLN A 143 -12.79 67.80 -32.57
CA GLN A 143 -13.34 68.69 -33.60
C GLN A 143 -12.75 68.48 -35.00
N ARG A 144 -11.70 67.66 -35.17
CA ARG A 144 -11.03 67.45 -36.47
C ARG A 144 -11.48 66.21 -37.24
N HIS A 145 -12.25 65.31 -36.61
CA HIS A 145 -12.50 63.96 -37.14
C HIS A 145 -13.73 63.81 -38.06
N GLU A 146 -14.50 64.87 -38.31
CA GLU A 146 -15.78 64.73 -39.04
C GLU A 146 -15.62 64.44 -40.55
N GLY A 147 -14.50 64.85 -41.18
CA GLY A 147 -14.28 64.72 -42.63
C GLY A 147 -13.59 63.42 -43.11
N MET A 148 -13.02 62.62 -42.22
CA MET A 148 -12.28 61.37 -42.54
C MET A 148 -13.21 60.13 -42.59
N THR A 149 -14.44 60.31 -42.13
CA THR A 149 -15.38 59.24 -41.76
C THR A 149 -15.82 58.32 -42.89
N GLU A 150 -15.90 58.73 -44.15
CA GLU A 150 -16.49 57.86 -45.19
C GLU A 150 -15.53 56.73 -45.63
N ARG A 151 -14.23 57.02 -45.78
CA ARG A 151 -13.22 55.98 -46.07
C ARG A 151 -13.03 55.06 -44.86
N GLU A 152 -13.08 55.62 -43.66
CA GLU A 152 -13.00 54.88 -42.40
C GLU A 152 -14.23 53.98 -42.21
N LYS A 153 -15.44 54.46 -42.51
CA LYS A 153 -16.66 53.65 -42.54
C LYS A 153 -16.54 52.51 -43.56
N GLN A 154 -15.96 52.75 -44.73
CA GLN A 154 -15.75 51.70 -45.73
C GLN A 154 -14.72 50.64 -45.26
N VAL A 155 -13.65 51.06 -44.60
CA VAL A 155 -12.68 50.14 -43.97
C VAL A 155 -13.34 49.37 -42.81
N MET A 156 -14.15 50.03 -41.99
CA MET A 156 -14.88 49.43 -40.88
C MET A 156 -15.90 48.39 -41.36
N MET A 157 -16.61 48.66 -42.46
CA MET A 157 -17.51 47.67 -43.08
C MET A 157 -16.74 46.45 -43.58
N LYS A 158 -15.60 46.64 -44.26
CA LYS A 158 -14.75 45.51 -44.70
C LYS A 158 -14.18 44.71 -43.54
N LEU A 159 -13.74 45.38 -42.47
CA LEU A 159 -13.27 44.72 -41.25
C LEU A 159 -14.40 43.93 -40.58
N LYS A 160 -15.61 44.50 -40.51
CA LYS A 160 -16.79 43.80 -39.99
C LYS A 160 -17.09 42.54 -40.80
N GLU A 161 -17.07 42.61 -42.13
CA GLU A 161 -17.27 41.43 -42.98
C GLU A 161 -16.20 40.34 -42.75
N VAL A 162 -14.93 40.73 -42.59
CA VAL A 162 -13.85 39.77 -42.30
C VAL A 162 -14.02 39.16 -40.90
N VAL A 163 -14.37 39.96 -39.90
CA VAL A 163 -14.62 39.49 -38.53
C VAL A 163 -15.82 38.54 -38.49
N ASP A 164 -16.90 38.85 -39.20
CA ASP A 164 -18.09 37.99 -39.27
C ASP A 164 -17.76 36.67 -39.98
N LYS A 165 -16.96 36.70 -41.07
CA LYS A 165 -16.44 35.48 -41.71
C LYS A 165 -15.56 34.65 -40.78
N GLN A 166 -14.64 35.28 -40.05
CA GLN A 166 -13.79 34.58 -39.08
C GLN A 166 -14.62 33.97 -37.95
N ARG A 167 -15.67 34.63 -37.48
CA ARG A 167 -16.60 34.07 -36.49
C ARG A 167 -17.33 32.84 -37.01
N ASP A 168 -17.80 32.88 -38.26
CA ASP A 168 -18.46 31.74 -38.88
C ASP A 168 -17.49 30.58 -39.12
N GLU A 169 -16.24 30.87 -39.48
CA GLU A 169 -15.18 29.88 -39.60
C GLU A 169 -14.84 29.23 -38.26
N ILE A 170 -14.70 30.02 -37.19
CA ILE A 170 -14.50 29.51 -35.83
C ILE A 170 -15.67 28.60 -35.44
N ARG A 171 -16.92 29.02 -35.64
CA ARG A 171 -18.10 28.17 -35.36
C ARG A 171 -18.15 26.90 -36.21
N ALA A 172 -17.63 26.93 -37.42
CA ALA A 172 -17.52 25.73 -38.26
C ALA A 172 -16.44 24.78 -37.73
N LYS A 173 -15.29 25.32 -37.32
CA LYS A 173 -14.19 24.56 -36.73
C LYS A 173 -14.56 23.99 -35.35
N ASP A 174 -15.28 24.72 -34.52
CA ASP A 174 -15.79 24.20 -33.24
C ASP A 174 -16.71 23.01 -33.45
N ARG A 175 -17.62 23.07 -34.43
CA ARG A 175 -18.48 21.94 -34.80
C ARG A 175 -17.68 20.74 -35.32
N GLU A 176 -16.66 20.98 -36.14
CA GLU A 176 -15.74 19.93 -36.60
C GLU A 176 -15.01 19.27 -35.41
N LEU A 177 -14.51 20.07 -34.47
CA LEU A 177 -13.85 19.59 -33.26
C LEU A 177 -14.80 18.77 -32.39
N THR A 178 -16.06 19.19 -32.20
CA THR A 178 -17.04 18.41 -31.44
C THR A 178 -17.28 17.04 -32.05
N LEU A 179 -17.45 16.95 -33.37
CA LEU A 179 -17.62 15.67 -34.06
C LEU A 179 -16.37 14.78 -33.92
N LYS A 180 -15.17 15.37 -34.02
CA LYS A 180 -13.92 14.63 -33.81
C LYS A 180 -13.77 14.13 -32.37
N ASN A 181 -14.22 14.89 -31.38
CA ASN A 181 -14.24 14.44 -29.99
C ASN A 181 -15.22 13.28 -29.78
N GLU A 182 -16.42 13.34 -30.37
CA GLU A 182 -17.38 12.23 -30.35
C GLU A 182 -16.79 10.95 -30.96
N ASP A 183 -16.08 11.06 -32.09
CA ASP A 183 -15.37 9.93 -32.71
C ASP A 183 -14.29 9.35 -31.78
N VAL A 184 -13.50 10.22 -31.12
CA VAL A 184 -12.46 9.81 -30.16
C VAL A 184 -13.08 9.10 -28.96
N GLU A 185 -14.16 9.63 -28.40
CA GLU A 185 -14.89 9.01 -27.29
C GLU A 185 -15.46 7.64 -27.68
N ALA A 186 -16.04 7.51 -28.88
CA ALA A 186 -16.54 6.25 -29.39
C ALA A 186 -15.41 5.20 -29.56
N LEU A 187 -14.26 5.61 -30.09
CA LEU A 187 -13.08 4.76 -30.20
C LEU A 187 -12.53 4.35 -28.82
N GLN A 188 -12.53 5.28 -27.86
CA GLN A 188 -12.08 5.00 -26.50
C GLN A 188 -13.01 3.98 -25.81
N GLN A 189 -14.32 4.11 -25.99
CA GLN A 189 -15.28 3.10 -25.51
C GLN A 189 -15.05 1.73 -26.16
N GLN A 190 -14.77 1.67 -27.46
CA GLN A 190 -14.44 0.42 -28.14
C GLN A 190 -13.15 -0.19 -27.58
N GLN A 191 -12.12 0.62 -27.35
CA GLN A 191 -10.87 0.20 -26.75
C GLN A 191 -11.08 -0.39 -25.36
N SER A 192 -11.84 0.29 -24.48
CA SER A 192 -12.16 -0.23 -23.14
C SER A 192 -12.92 -1.55 -23.18
N ARG A 193 -13.89 -1.70 -24.11
CA ARG A 193 -14.60 -2.98 -24.31
C ARG A 193 -13.65 -4.10 -24.73
N LEU A 194 -12.75 -3.83 -25.68
CA LEU A 194 -11.76 -4.80 -26.12
C LEU A 194 -10.77 -5.16 -25.02
N MET A 195 -10.31 -4.20 -24.22
CA MET A 195 -9.45 -4.46 -23.06
C MET A 195 -10.14 -5.42 -22.08
N LYS A 196 -11.43 -5.20 -21.79
CA LYS A 196 -12.21 -6.08 -20.91
C LYS A 196 -12.29 -7.50 -21.47
N ILE A 197 -12.66 -7.65 -22.75
CA ILE A 197 -12.73 -8.97 -23.40
C ILE A 197 -11.35 -9.64 -23.40
N ASN A 198 -10.27 -8.89 -23.66
CA ASN A 198 -8.91 -9.45 -23.67
C ASN A 198 -8.50 -9.93 -22.28
N HIS A 199 -8.83 -9.17 -21.22
CA HIS A 199 -8.61 -9.59 -19.84
C HIS A 199 -9.37 -10.88 -19.51
N ASP A 200 -10.66 -10.95 -19.86
CA ASP A 200 -11.50 -12.12 -19.63
C ASP A 200 -10.97 -13.36 -20.36
N LEU A 201 -10.49 -13.19 -21.61
CA LEU A 201 -9.87 -14.27 -22.39
C LEU A 201 -8.55 -14.74 -21.77
N ARG A 202 -7.69 -13.82 -21.31
CA ARG A 202 -6.44 -14.17 -20.60
C ARG A 202 -6.73 -14.93 -19.31
N HIS A 203 -7.73 -14.48 -18.54
CA HIS A 203 -8.15 -15.19 -17.34
C HIS A 203 -8.67 -16.60 -17.67
N LYS A 204 -9.50 -16.74 -18.70
CA LYS A 204 -9.99 -18.05 -19.16
C LYS A 204 -8.86 -18.98 -19.61
N ILE A 205 -7.87 -18.47 -20.33
CA ILE A 205 -6.67 -19.23 -20.72
C ILE A 205 -5.93 -19.70 -19.46
N SER A 206 -5.69 -18.82 -18.49
CA SER A 206 -5.02 -19.17 -17.23
C SER A 206 -5.75 -20.27 -16.45
N VAL A 207 -7.08 -20.20 -16.36
CA VAL A 207 -7.90 -21.24 -15.70
C VAL A 207 -7.80 -22.57 -16.45
N VAL A 208 -7.92 -22.57 -17.78
CA VAL A 208 -7.82 -23.79 -18.60
C VAL A 208 -6.41 -24.39 -18.52
N GLU A 209 -5.35 -23.57 -18.50
CA GLU A 209 -3.98 -24.02 -18.31
C GLU A 209 -3.77 -24.65 -16.93
N ALA A 210 -4.32 -24.05 -15.87
CA ALA A 210 -4.25 -24.62 -14.51
C ALA A 210 -4.99 -25.96 -14.42
N GLN A 211 -6.18 -26.05 -15.02
CA GLN A 211 -6.93 -27.31 -15.13
C GLN A 211 -6.14 -28.37 -15.90
N GLY A 212 -5.51 -27.99 -17.02
CA GLY A 212 -4.65 -28.89 -17.80
C GLY A 212 -3.47 -29.43 -16.98
N LYS A 213 -2.77 -28.56 -16.23
CA LYS A 213 -1.67 -28.97 -15.35
C LYS A 213 -2.15 -29.91 -14.23
N ALA A 214 -3.30 -29.63 -13.62
CA ALA A 214 -3.87 -30.49 -12.58
C ALA A 214 -4.22 -31.89 -13.13
N LEU A 215 -4.83 -31.97 -14.31
CA LEU A 215 -5.14 -33.25 -14.96
C LEU A 215 -3.86 -34.02 -15.34
N ILE A 216 -2.82 -33.34 -15.82
CA ILE A 216 -1.52 -33.96 -16.08
C ILE A 216 -0.93 -34.52 -14.78
N GLY A 217 -0.99 -33.77 -13.67
CA GLY A 217 -0.56 -34.24 -12.35
C GLY A 217 -1.30 -35.50 -11.89
N GLN A 218 -2.64 -35.49 -11.96
CA GLN A 218 -3.46 -36.66 -11.62
C GLN A 218 -3.13 -37.87 -12.49
N LYS A 219 -2.91 -37.65 -13.80
CA LYS A 219 -2.51 -38.73 -14.72
C LYS A 219 -1.18 -39.34 -14.29
N VAL A 220 -0.18 -38.51 -13.97
CA VAL A 220 1.15 -38.97 -13.53
C VAL A 220 1.05 -39.74 -12.22
N GLU A 221 0.27 -39.27 -11.25
CA GLU A 221 0.05 -39.98 -9.97
C GLU A 221 -0.60 -41.35 -10.18
N LEU A 222 -1.64 -41.42 -11.02
CA LEU A 222 -2.30 -42.68 -11.34
C LEU A 222 -1.38 -43.64 -12.10
N GLU A 223 -0.58 -43.15 -13.05
CA GLU A 223 0.41 -43.95 -13.77
C GLU A 223 1.51 -44.48 -12.82
N ALA A 224 2.01 -43.64 -11.91
CA ALA A 224 2.97 -44.05 -10.90
C ALA A 224 2.38 -45.11 -9.94
N GLY A 225 1.13 -44.94 -9.49
CA GLY A 225 0.43 -45.92 -8.67
C GLY A 225 0.22 -47.25 -9.37
N ALA A 226 -0.18 -47.23 -10.64
CA ALA A 226 -0.31 -48.44 -11.46
C ALA A 226 1.05 -49.15 -11.65
N GLN A 227 2.13 -48.39 -11.85
CA GLN A 227 3.47 -48.94 -11.99
C GLN A 227 3.98 -49.57 -10.68
N ALA A 228 3.71 -48.95 -9.53
CA ALA A 228 4.02 -49.51 -8.21
C ALA A 228 3.28 -50.83 -7.97
N GLN A 229 1.97 -50.88 -8.24
CA GLN A 229 1.20 -52.12 -8.13
C GLN A 229 1.72 -53.22 -9.07
N ALA A 230 2.16 -52.87 -10.29
CA ALA A 230 2.76 -53.82 -11.20
C ALA A 230 4.08 -54.40 -10.67
N GLN A 231 4.90 -53.59 -10.01
CA GLN A 231 6.12 -54.04 -9.33
C GLN A 231 5.82 -54.98 -8.15
N GLU A 232 4.82 -54.64 -7.32
CA GLU A 232 4.36 -55.51 -6.23
C GLU A 232 3.85 -56.86 -6.73
N VAL A 233 3.04 -56.86 -7.79
CA VAL A 233 2.56 -58.10 -8.43
C VAL A 233 3.73 -58.92 -8.97
N CYS A 234 4.74 -58.28 -9.56
CA CYS A 234 5.95 -58.96 -10.02
C CYS A 234 6.72 -59.60 -8.84
N ALA A 235 6.91 -58.86 -7.74
CA ALA A 235 7.56 -59.36 -6.54
C ALA A 235 6.80 -60.53 -5.91
N LEU A 236 5.47 -60.43 -5.77
CA LEU A 236 4.62 -61.51 -5.27
C LEU A 236 4.68 -62.75 -6.17
N ARG A 237 4.69 -62.58 -7.50
CA ARG A 237 4.87 -63.70 -8.44
C ARG A 237 6.22 -64.39 -8.27
N GLN A 238 7.30 -63.62 -8.05
CA GLN A 238 8.62 -64.18 -7.76
C GLN A 238 8.62 -64.98 -6.46
N GLU A 239 8.00 -64.45 -5.39
CA GLU A 239 7.91 -65.21 -4.12
C GLU A 239 7.02 -66.44 -4.22
N VAL A 240 5.91 -66.39 -4.96
CA VAL A 240 5.10 -67.60 -5.23
C VAL A 240 5.94 -68.65 -5.96
N THR A 241 6.78 -68.22 -6.92
CA THR A 241 7.67 -69.13 -7.65
C THR A 241 8.72 -69.74 -6.71
N ARG A 242 9.36 -68.92 -5.88
CA ARG A 242 10.33 -69.34 -4.86
C ARG A 242 9.74 -70.31 -3.84
N LEU A 243 8.54 -70.03 -3.35
CA LEU A 243 7.81 -70.91 -2.43
C LEU A 243 7.44 -72.24 -3.10
N ARG A 244 7.03 -72.23 -4.37
CA ARG A 244 6.77 -73.46 -5.14
C ARG A 244 8.01 -74.32 -5.30
N GLU A 245 9.16 -73.71 -5.58
CA GLU A 245 10.45 -74.40 -5.66
C GLU A 245 10.84 -75.02 -4.31
N ARG A 246 10.67 -74.27 -3.21
CA ARG A 246 10.90 -74.79 -1.85
C ARG A 246 9.97 -75.95 -1.50
N LEU A 247 8.71 -75.91 -1.92
CA LEU A 247 7.75 -76.99 -1.70
C LEU A 247 8.05 -78.22 -2.58
N HIS A 248 8.53 -78.03 -3.81
CA HIS A 248 8.98 -79.12 -4.69
C HIS A 248 10.36 -79.69 -4.30
N GLY A 249 11.07 -79.06 -3.37
CA GLY A 249 12.30 -79.57 -2.76
C GLY A 249 12.10 -80.67 -1.72
N GLU A 250 10.85 -81.00 -1.35
CA GLU A 250 10.55 -82.24 -0.62
C GLU A 250 10.28 -83.38 -1.62
N PRO A 251 10.95 -84.54 -1.48
CA PRO A 251 10.80 -85.65 -2.40
C PRO A 251 9.48 -86.37 -2.10
N THR A 252 8.39 -85.89 -2.68
CA THR A 252 7.20 -86.73 -2.86
C THR A 252 6.97 -86.91 -4.34
N ALA A 253 7.41 -88.08 -4.81
CA ALA A 253 7.12 -88.59 -6.13
C ALA A 253 5.61 -88.58 -6.38
N GLN A 254 5.17 -87.85 -7.43
CA GLN A 254 4.20 -88.30 -8.43
C GLN A 254 3.83 -87.13 -9.36
N ARG A 255 4.30 -87.21 -10.60
CA ARG A 255 3.61 -86.74 -11.82
C ARG A 255 2.88 -87.96 -12.43
N PRO A 256 1.91 -87.83 -13.37
CA PRO A 256 1.69 -86.69 -14.27
C PRO A 256 0.21 -86.30 -14.47
N GLU A 257 -0.06 -85.10 -15.01
CA GLU A 257 -0.88 -84.95 -16.22
C GLU A 257 -0.54 -83.62 -16.92
N GLU A 258 -0.32 -83.74 -18.22
CA GLU A 258 -0.12 -82.67 -19.19
C GLU A 258 -1.38 -81.82 -19.35
N LEU A 259 -1.25 -80.55 -19.73
CA LEU A 259 -2.10 -79.96 -20.77
C LEU A 259 -1.45 -78.66 -21.30
N LEU A 260 -1.39 -78.58 -22.62
CA LEU A 260 -0.61 -77.68 -23.45
C LEU A 260 -1.12 -76.22 -23.44
N VAL A 261 -0.16 -75.30 -23.64
CA VAL A 261 -0.35 -73.89 -24.02
C VAL A 261 -0.68 -73.80 -25.53
N PRO A 262 -1.41 -72.75 -25.99
CA PRO A 262 -0.73 -71.77 -26.87
C PRO A 262 -1.08 -70.30 -26.58
N GLN A 263 -0.07 -69.42 -26.66
CA GLN A 263 -0.14 -67.96 -26.89
C GLN A 263 -0.16 -67.69 -28.43
N PRO A 264 -0.21 -66.43 -28.96
CA PRO A 264 -0.93 -65.17 -28.63
C PRO A 264 -1.63 -64.62 -29.94
N PRO A 265 -2.00 -63.32 -30.20
CA PRO A 265 -1.09 -62.14 -30.23
C PRO A 265 -1.68 -60.75 -29.83
N SER A 266 -0.79 -59.81 -29.52
CA SER A 266 -0.89 -58.34 -29.76
C SER A 266 -0.21 -58.08 -31.12
N PRO A 267 -0.52 -57.07 -31.99
CA PRO A 267 -0.67 -55.62 -31.68
C PRO A 267 -1.61 -54.80 -32.62
N ALA A 268 -1.80 -53.50 -32.38
CA ALA A 268 -1.71 -52.43 -33.41
C ALA A 268 -2.09 -51.02 -32.89
N GLU A 269 -1.24 -50.07 -33.27
CA GLU A 269 -1.37 -48.61 -33.22
C GLU A 269 -2.53 -48.08 -34.08
N ARG A 270 -3.01 -46.86 -33.80
CA ARG A 270 -3.52 -45.95 -34.84
C ARG A 270 -3.49 -44.49 -34.40
N ASP A 271 -2.50 -43.78 -34.91
CA ASP A 271 -2.64 -42.38 -35.32
C ASP A 271 -3.64 -42.28 -36.50
N LYS A 272 -4.48 -41.24 -36.48
CA LYS A 272 -4.59 -40.25 -37.57
C LYS A 272 -5.62 -39.16 -37.27
N SER A 273 -5.15 -37.97 -37.61
CA SER A 273 -5.77 -36.65 -37.66
C SER A 273 -6.78 -36.46 -38.81
N ALA A 274 -7.56 -35.36 -38.69
CA ALA A 274 -8.32 -34.55 -39.66
C ALA A 274 -9.82 -34.47 -39.28
N ALA A 275 -10.30 -33.32 -38.76
CA ALA A 275 -10.82 -32.15 -39.50
C ALA A 275 -12.14 -32.46 -40.27
N VAL A 276 -13.20 -31.67 -40.33
CA VAL A 276 -13.62 -30.34 -39.84
C VAL A 276 -15.10 -30.19 -40.33
N VAL A 277 -15.85 -29.26 -39.72
CA VAL A 277 -17.00 -28.46 -40.28
C VAL A 277 -18.48 -28.89 -40.06
N LEU A 278 -19.17 -27.97 -39.33
CA LEU A 278 -20.54 -27.39 -39.44
C LEU A 278 -21.76 -28.33 -39.25
N SER A 279 -22.87 -27.97 -38.59
CA SER A 279 -23.36 -26.68 -38.10
C SER A 279 -24.59 -26.87 -37.18
N THR A 280 -24.83 -25.85 -36.34
CA THR A 280 -26.13 -25.23 -35.94
C THR A 280 -27.26 -25.97 -35.20
N GLU A 281 -27.62 -25.33 -34.07
CA GLU A 281 -28.98 -24.98 -33.57
C GLU A 281 -29.73 -25.88 -32.55
N GLY A 282 -30.42 -25.17 -31.64
CA GLY A 282 -31.46 -25.65 -30.70
C GLY A 282 -31.03 -25.57 -29.23
N TRP A 283 -31.32 -24.47 -28.51
CA TRP A 283 -32.49 -24.27 -27.60
C TRP A 283 -32.55 -25.30 -26.47
N SER A 284 -32.92 -25.04 -25.23
CA SER A 284 -33.32 -23.90 -24.40
C SER A 284 -33.63 -24.61 -23.07
N ASP A 285 -33.36 -24.02 -21.90
CA ASP A 285 -34.01 -24.53 -20.70
C ASP A 285 -34.45 -23.42 -19.75
N ARG A 286 -35.67 -23.64 -19.26
CA ARG A 286 -36.46 -22.81 -18.35
C ARG A 286 -36.14 -23.26 -16.91
N PRO A 287 -36.40 -22.44 -15.87
CA PRO A 287 -37.71 -22.47 -15.20
C PRO A 287 -38.16 -21.05 -14.77
N GLY A 288 -39.43 -20.70 -14.58
CA GLY A 288 -40.40 -21.23 -13.60
C GLY A 288 -40.75 -20.09 -12.64
N ALA A 289 -41.98 -19.59 -12.68
CA ALA A 289 -42.43 -18.31 -12.09
C ALA A 289 -43.39 -18.48 -10.89
N CYS A 290 -43.48 -17.45 -10.05
CA CYS A 290 -44.68 -16.82 -9.42
C CYS A 290 -44.20 -15.89 -8.27
N ARG A 291 -44.78 -14.71 -7.93
CA ARG A 291 -45.93 -13.91 -8.38
C ARG A 291 -45.83 -12.49 -7.74
N LEU A 292 -46.49 -11.53 -8.41
CA LEU A 292 -46.56 -10.07 -8.29
C LEU A 292 -47.19 -9.46 -7.02
N THR A 293 -46.90 -8.16 -6.76
CA THR A 293 -47.78 -6.94 -6.89
C THR A 293 -47.18 -5.76 -6.07
N ALA A 294 -47.57 -4.48 -6.18
CA ALA A 294 -47.69 -3.49 -7.26
C ALA A 294 -48.07 -2.12 -6.60
N GLY A 295 -47.60 -0.98 -7.15
CA GLY A 295 -48.17 0.38 -7.01
C GLY A 295 -47.49 1.33 -5.99
N GLY A 296 -47.27 2.64 -6.21
CA GLY A 296 -47.56 3.55 -7.33
C GLY A 296 -47.81 5.01 -6.84
N PHE A 297 -46.95 5.95 -7.27
CA PHE A 297 -47.12 7.40 -7.56
C PHE A 297 -47.52 8.50 -6.52
N GLU A 298 -46.85 9.66 -6.72
CA GLU A 298 -46.79 11.05 -6.15
C GLU A 298 -47.96 12.01 -6.64
N PRO A 299 -48.00 13.38 -6.45
CA PRO A 299 -47.74 14.37 -5.35
C PRO A 299 -48.93 15.44 -5.15
N PRO A 300 -48.75 16.78 -4.94
CA PRO A 300 -48.93 17.65 -3.72
C PRO A 300 -50.11 18.70 -3.83
N PRO A 301 -50.31 19.84 -3.07
CA PRO A 301 -49.44 21.05 -2.84
C PRO A 301 -49.63 21.87 -1.50
N GLN A 302 -49.05 23.09 -1.46
CA GLN A 302 -48.71 24.08 -0.39
C GLN A 302 -49.85 24.94 0.22
N THR A 303 -49.60 25.70 1.34
CA THR A 303 -49.76 27.19 1.50
C THR A 303 -49.73 27.76 2.96
N HIS A 304 -48.87 28.79 3.18
CA HIS A 304 -48.93 30.10 3.92
C HIS A 304 -49.32 30.37 5.41
N THR A 305 -48.73 31.49 5.90
CA THR A 305 -49.12 32.52 6.94
C THR A 305 -48.25 32.56 8.23
N SER A 306 -48.14 33.64 9.05
CA SER A 306 -47.80 35.08 8.89
C SER A 306 -47.65 35.71 10.31
N PHE A 307 -46.69 36.63 10.50
CA PHE A 307 -46.63 37.82 11.41
C PHE A 307 -46.83 37.74 12.96
N LEU A 308 -45.93 38.40 13.72
CA LEU A 308 -46.17 39.71 14.38
C LEU A 308 -44.87 40.30 15.00
N SER A 309 -44.73 41.62 14.89
CA SER A 309 -43.66 42.49 15.40
C SER A 309 -43.91 42.96 16.84
N SER A 310 -42.85 43.38 17.56
CA SER A 310 -42.94 44.44 18.57
C SER A 310 -41.58 45.13 18.74
N GLU A 311 -41.58 46.45 18.54
CA GLU A 311 -40.48 47.39 18.77
C GLU A 311 -40.23 47.63 20.27
N GLY A 312 -39.00 48.04 20.62
CA GLY A 312 -38.68 48.64 21.91
C GLY A 312 -37.21 48.60 22.31
N ASN A 313 -36.40 49.51 21.73
CA ASN A 313 -35.31 50.30 22.33
C ASN A 313 -34.64 49.80 23.63
N GLU A 314 -33.32 49.55 23.59
CA GLU A 314 -32.27 50.38 24.22
C GLU A 314 -30.90 49.68 24.11
N ASP A 315 -29.96 50.40 23.50
CA ASP A 315 -28.57 50.01 23.29
C ASP A 315 -27.78 49.91 24.62
N GLU A 316 -26.71 49.11 24.58
CA GLU A 316 -25.60 48.98 25.55
C GLU A 316 -25.45 47.67 26.36
N GLU A 317 -26.09 46.55 25.98
CA GLU A 317 -25.74 45.21 26.53
C GLU A 317 -25.52 44.09 25.47
N ALA A 318 -25.41 44.43 24.18
CA ALA A 318 -25.48 43.43 23.09
C ALA A 318 -24.18 42.63 22.82
N GLU A 319 -22.99 43.12 23.21
CA GLU A 319 -21.74 42.44 22.85
C GLU A 319 -21.43 41.23 23.74
N ASP A 320 -21.80 41.27 25.03
CA ASP A 320 -21.60 40.14 25.95
C ASP A 320 -22.73 39.11 25.88
N GLU A 321 -23.94 39.52 25.50
CA GLU A 321 -25.06 38.60 25.30
C GLU A 321 -24.90 37.78 24.00
N ALA A 322 -24.33 38.37 22.94
CA ALA A 322 -24.04 37.68 21.69
C ALA A 322 -22.98 36.58 21.82
N ALA A 323 -22.00 36.75 22.71
CA ALA A 323 -20.99 35.74 23.01
C ALA A 323 -21.59 34.57 23.82
N TRP A 324 -22.43 34.87 24.81
CA TRP A 324 -23.15 33.86 25.59
C TRP A 324 -24.18 33.08 24.74
N LEU A 325 -24.84 33.75 23.79
CA LEU A 325 -25.73 33.11 22.81
C LEU A 325 -24.96 32.22 21.82
N TRP A 326 -23.77 32.60 21.39
CA TRP A 326 -22.93 31.79 20.50
C TRP A 326 -22.45 30.50 21.16
N GLU A 327 -22.17 30.54 22.46
CA GLU A 327 -21.76 29.37 23.24
C GLU A 327 -22.97 28.47 23.55
N ALA A 328 -24.14 29.05 23.84
CA ALA A 328 -25.40 28.30 23.99
C ALA A 328 -25.91 27.68 22.68
N MET A 329 -25.57 28.24 21.51
CA MET A 329 -25.89 27.66 20.19
C MET A 329 -25.12 26.36 19.87
N CYS A 330 -24.10 26.02 20.67
CA CYS A 330 -23.35 24.77 20.49
C CYS A 330 -23.94 23.58 21.28
N ASP A 331 -24.91 23.82 22.16
CA ASP A 331 -25.60 22.77 22.92
C ASP A 331 -27.08 22.67 22.53
N GLU A 332 -27.45 21.49 22.03
CA GLU A 332 -28.79 20.87 22.02
C GLU A 332 -30.00 21.77 21.68
N ASP A 333 -30.16 22.19 20.42
CA ASP A 333 -31.44 22.18 19.65
C ASP A 333 -31.34 23.05 18.38
N MET A 334 -30.87 22.43 17.28
CA MET A 334 -30.66 23.08 15.98
C MET A 334 -31.73 22.69 14.94
N PRO A 335 -32.96 23.25 15.02
CA PRO A 335 -33.70 23.50 13.78
C PRO A 335 -34.43 24.86 13.67
N GLY A 336 -34.65 25.58 14.78
CA GLY A 336 -35.54 26.75 14.79
C GLY A 336 -34.93 28.05 14.27
N VAL A 337 -33.67 28.32 14.62
CA VAL A 337 -32.99 29.61 14.34
C VAL A 337 -32.68 29.79 12.85
N PHE A 338 -32.43 28.69 12.14
CA PHE A 338 -32.10 28.72 10.70
C PHE A 338 -33.30 29.12 9.83
N GLN A 339 -34.53 28.90 10.30
CA GLN A 339 -35.77 29.19 9.56
C GLN A 339 -36.21 30.65 9.70
N TYR A 340 -35.77 31.37 10.74
CA TYR A 340 -36.05 32.79 10.93
C TYR A 340 -35.16 33.66 10.03
N PHE A 341 -33.86 33.33 9.96
CA PHE A 341 -32.90 34.03 9.08
C PHE A 341 -33.21 33.92 7.59
N THR A 342 -33.85 32.82 7.15
CA THR A 342 -34.23 32.64 5.74
C THR A 342 -35.52 33.39 5.36
N LYS A 343 -36.32 33.86 6.33
CA LYS A 343 -37.62 34.48 6.08
C LYS A 343 -37.54 36.01 5.94
N GLU A 344 -36.61 36.66 6.63
CA GLU A 344 -36.35 38.10 6.49
C GLU A 344 -35.60 38.47 5.21
N ALA A 345 -34.76 37.56 4.67
CA ALA A 345 -33.96 37.82 3.47
C ALA A 345 -34.73 37.77 2.13
N MET A 346 -36.06 37.59 2.15
CA MET A 346 -36.91 37.50 0.94
C MET A 346 -37.61 38.83 0.60
N CYS A 347 -37.39 39.90 1.38
CA CYS A 347 -37.95 41.23 1.12
C CYS A 347 -36.83 42.26 1.03
N GLU A 348 -36.23 42.39 -0.16
CA GLU A 348 -35.78 43.66 -0.75
C GLU A 348 -35.13 43.35 -2.11
N GLU A 349 -35.97 43.11 -3.12
CA GLU A 349 -35.60 43.48 -4.48
C GLU A 349 -35.89 44.97 -4.62
N GLU A 350 -34.88 45.82 -4.41
CA GLU A 350 -34.96 47.21 -4.86
C GLU A 350 -33.87 47.49 -5.90
N SER A 351 -34.35 47.63 -7.13
CA SER A 351 -33.64 48.11 -8.30
C SER A 351 -33.28 49.59 -8.10
N GLY A 352 -32.01 49.88 -7.82
CA GLY A 352 -31.49 51.24 -7.75
C GLY A 352 -29.99 51.26 -8.03
N GLY A 353 -29.55 52.12 -8.95
CA GLY A 353 -28.21 52.12 -9.55
C GLY A 353 -27.05 52.06 -8.54
N VAL A 354 -26.13 51.13 -8.76
CA VAL A 354 -25.01 50.85 -7.85
C VAL A 354 -23.70 51.34 -8.46
N ASP A 355 -22.99 52.21 -7.73
CA ASP A 355 -21.66 52.71 -8.08
C ASP A 355 -20.63 51.56 -8.01
N PRO A 356 -19.90 51.26 -9.10
CA PRO A 356 -18.92 50.16 -9.14
C PRO A 356 -17.67 50.37 -8.27
N LYS A 357 -17.51 51.49 -7.54
CA LYS A 357 -16.35 51.79 -6.69
C LYS A 357 -16.58 51.80 -5.17
N ASP A 358 -17.76 51.41 -4.67
CA ASP A 358 -18.03 51.38 -3.23
C ASP A 358 -17.15 50.35 -2.47
N PRO A 359 -16.27 50.77 -1.54
CA PRO A 359 -15.42 49.88 -0.75
C PRO A 359 -16.19 48.93 0.17
N ASN A 360 -17.42 49.28 0.56
CA ASN A 360 -18.26 48.53 1.49
C ASN A 360 -19.27 47.62 0.77
N ARG A 361 -19.24 47.57 -0.56
CA ARG A 361 -20.10 46.67 -1.34
C ARG A 361 -19.78 45.21 -0.96
N PRO A 362 -20.79 44.39 -0.64
CA PRO A 362 -20.59 42.96 -0.42
C PRO A 362 -19.87 42.36 -1.63
N ARG A 363 -18.66 41.83 -1.40
CA ARG A 363 -17.81 41.25 -2.45
C ARG A 363 -18.30 39.88 -2.91
N PHE A 364 -19.14 39.26 -2.10
CA PHE A 364 -19.73 37.96 -2.35
C PHE A 364 -21.24 38.09 -2.45
N THR A 365 -21.83 37.33 -3.37
CA THR A 365 -23.27 37.14 -3.41
C THR A 365 -23.72 36.32 -2.21
N LEU A 366 -24.97 36.48 -1.77
CA LEU A 366 -25.54 35.64 -0.70
C LEU A 366 -25.49 34.14 -1.04
N GLN A 367 -25.51 33.82 -2.34
CA GLN A 367 -25.36 32.45 -2.83
C GLN A 367 -23.94 31.94 -2.63
N GLU A 368 -22.92 32.71 -3.01
CA GLU A 368 -21.51 32.36 -2.76
C GLU A 368 -21.22 32.19 -1.27
N LEU A 369 -21.79 33.06 -0.42
CA LEU A 369 -21.64 32.90 1.02
C LEU A 369 -22.31 31.61 1.52
N ARG A 370 -23.49 31.26 1.01
CA ARG A 370 -24.18 30.01 1.34
C ARG A 370 -23.35 28.79 0.94
N ASP A 371 -22.78 28.82 -0.25
CA ASP A 371 -21.97 27.73 -0.79
C ASP A 371 -20.69 27.54 0.03
N VAL A 372 -19.99 28.64 0.38
CA VAL A 372 -18.81 28.60 1.26
C VAL A 372 -19.16 28.08 2.65
N LEU A 373 -20.31 28.47 3.23
CA LEU A 373 -20.74 27.97 4.53
C LEU A 373 -21.07 26.48 4.49
N HIS A 374 -21.65 25.98 3.39
CA HIS A 374 -21.90 24.55 3.15
C HIS A 374 -20.59 23.78 3.03
N GLU A 375 -19.68 24.23 2.18
CA GLU A 375 -18.38 23.60 1.97
C GLU A 375 -17.58 23.55 3.29
N ARG A 376 -17.58 24.65 4.06
CA ARG A 376 -16.97 24.72 5.39
C ARG A 376 -17.59 23.72 6.38
N ASN A 377 -18.90 23.49 6.32
CA ASN A 377 -19.56 22.48 7.16
C ASN A 377 -19.22 21.04 6.73
N GLU A 378 -19.17 20.77 5.43
CA GLU A 378 -18.76 19.47 4.90
C GLU A 378 -17.30 19.14 5.24
N LEU A 379 -16.40 20.11 5.09
CA LEU A 379 -15.00 19.97 5.47
C LEU A 379 -14.86 19.74 6.96
N LYS A 380 -15.65 20.42 7.79
CA LYS A 380 -15.66 20.20 9.25
C LYS A 380 -16.07 18.77 9.61
N ALA A 381 -17.08 18.20 8.93
CA ALA A 381 -17.47 16.80 9.12
C ALA A 381 -16.38 15.81 8.67
N LYS A 382 -15.71 16.07 7.55
CA LYS A 382 -14.59 15.25 7.06
C LYS A 382 -13.39 15.30 8.01
N VAL A 383 -13.03 16.48 8.51
CA VAL A 383 -11.96 16.65 9.50
C VAL A 383 -12.28 15.89 10.77
N PHE A 384 -13.54 15.92 11.24
CA PHE A 384 -13.96 15.15 12.41
C PHE A 384 -13.74 13.64 12.22
N LEU A 385 -14.18 13.07 11.09
CA LEU A 385 -13.98 11.64 10.78
C LEU A 385 -12.50 11.26 10.67
N LEU A 386 -11.69 12.08 9.98
CA LEU A 386 -10.26 11.83 9.85
C LEU A 386 -9.53 11.94 11.20
N GLN A 387 -9.99 12.82 12.08
CA GLN A 387 -9.45 12.94 13.44
C GLN A 387 -9.73 11.67 14.25
N GLU A 388 -10.93 11.10 14.14
CA GLU A 388 -11.31 9.83 14.76
C GLU A 388 -10.48 8.67 14.25
N GLU A 389 -10.30 8.58 12.93
CA GLU A 389 -9.46 7.56 12.28
C GLU A 389 -7.98 7.68 12.70
N LEU A 390 -7.44 8.89 12.77
CA LEU A 390 -6.09 9.12 13.29
C LEU A 390 -5.95 8.74 14.77
N THR A 391 -6.98 8.97 15.59
CA THR A 391 -6.96 8.53 16.99
C THR A 391 -7.03 7.01 17.12
N TYR A 392 -7.77 6.35 16.23
CA TYR A 392 -7.84 4.89 16.18
C TYR A 392 -6.46 4.28 15.86
N TYR A 393 -5.81 4.72 14.79
CA TYR A 393 -4.49 4.20 14.41
C TYR A 393 -3.37 4.55 15.40
N LYS A 394 -3.41 5.73 16.03
CA LYS A 394 -2.47 6.09 17.10
C LYS A 394 -2.62 5.22 18.34
N SER A 395 -3.81 4.69 18.60
CA SER A 395 -4.04 3.80 19.74
C SER A 395 -3.54 2.39 19.44
N ASP A 396 -3.70 1.94 18.19
CA ASP A 396 -3.24 0.64 17.68
C ASP A 396 -1.69 0.53 17.69
N GLU A 397 -0.97 1.61 17.35
CA GLU A 397 0.51 1.64 17.38
C GLU A 397 1.10 1.58 18.81
N VAL A 398 0.36 2.00 19.84
CA VAL A 398 0.86 2.04 21.23
C VAL A 398 0.70 0.69 21.94
N ASP A 399 -0.24 -0.15 21.51
CA ASP A 399 -0.45 -1.48 22.08
C ASP A 399 0.60 -2.53 21.62
N ASP A 400 1.21 -2.34 20.44
CA ASP A 400 2.25 -3.25 19.91
C ASP A 400 3.63 -3.12 20.61
N ASP A 401 3.93 -1.97 21.24
CA ASP A 401 5.24 -1.70 21.87
C ASP A 401 5.39 -2.26 23.31
N ILE A 402 4.33 -2.80 23.93
CA ILE A 402 4.33 -3.20 25.36
C ILE A 402 4.69 -4.68 25.58
N ALA A 403 4.72 -5.52 24.54
CA ALA A 403 4.85 -6.97 24.70
C ALA A 403 6.17 -7.55 24.18
N THR A 404 7.31 -7.34 24.86
CA THR A 404 8.42 -8.33 24.99
C THR A 404 9.65 -7.79 25.76
N PRO A 405 10.14 -8.49 26.80
CA PRO A 405 11.52 -8.30 27.26
C PRO A 405 12.32 -9.62 27.31
N SER A 406 13.51 -9.67 26.70
CA SER A 406 14.53 -10.68 27.01
C SER A 406 15.98 -10.15 26.79
N PRO A 407 17.01 -10.72 27.46
CA PRO A 407 18.24 -10.00 27.82
C PRO A 407 19.58 -10.50 27.20
N SER A 408 20.53 -9.55 27.03
CA SER A 408 22.02 -9.66 27.11
C SER A 408 22.83 -10.29 25.92
N PRO A 409 24.19 -10.18 25.84
CA PRO A 409 25.08 -8.99 25.88
C PRO A 409 26.27 -8.96 24.86
N SER A 410 26.77 -7.75 24.51
CA SER A 410 28.16 -7.34 24.11
C SER A 410 28.77 -7.72 22.72
N PRO A 411 29.90 -7.10 22.25
CA PRO A 411 30.34 -5.68 22.21
C PRO A 411 30.92 -5.24 20.82
N GLU A 412 31.43 -3.98 20.73
CA GLU A 412 32.33 -3.41 19.66
C GLU A 412 31.67 -2.98 18.33
N LEU A 413 31.87 -1.80 17.70
CA LEU A 413 32.76 -0.64 17.84
C LEU A 413 32.11 0.52 17.05
N ARG A 414 31.67 1.63 17.69
CA ARG A 414 31.50 2.95 17.04
C ARG A 414 31.65 4.10 18.04
N THR A 415 32.85 4.64 18.13
CA THR A 415 33.09 6.08 18.37
C THR A 415 32.93 6.77 17.00
N ARG A 416 32.35 7.96 16.78
CA ARG A 416 31.86 9.12 17.56
C ARG A 416 31.47 10.13 16.44
N SER A 417 30.35 10.87 16.36
CA SER A 417 29.65 11.70 17.35
C SER A 417 28.22 12.09 16.90
N ARG A 418 27.31 12.11 17.89
CA ARG A 418 26.32 13.15 18.26
C ARG A 418 25.16 13.52 17.32
N SER A 419 23.98 12.97 17.62
CA SER A 419 22.94 13.66 18.42
C SER A 419 22.01 12.60 19.06
N SER A 420 22.29 12.22 20.32
CA SER A 420 21.41 11.35 21.09
C SER A 420 20.95 12.07 22.35
N ALA A 421 19.63 12.17 22.50
CA ALA A 421 19.00 12.20 23.81
C ALA A 421 19.41 10.90 24.51
N GLN A 422 20.42 11.00 25.38
CA GLN A 422 20.77 9.94 26.32
C GLN A 422 19.66 9.90 27.38
N PRO A 423 19.20 8.71 27.82
CA PRO A 423 18.37 8.63 29.01
C PRO A 423 19.17 9.28 30.15
N GLU A 424 18.63 10.37 30.69
CA GLU A 424 19.30 11.14 31.71
C GLU A 424 19.66 10.22 32.88
N SER A 425 20.93 10.24 33.29
CA SER A 425 21.41 9.54 34.49
C SER A 425 20.41 9.75 35.63
N GLY A 426 20.01 8.69 36.32
CA GLY A 426 19.07 8.78 37.44
C GLY A 426 19.48 9.83 38.48
N ILE A 427 20.78 10.11 38.59
CA ILE A 427 21.35 11.17 39.42
C ILE A 427 21.03 12.56 38.85
N LYS A 428 21.10 12.77 37.53
CA LYS A 428 20.67 14.03 36.90
C LYS A 428 19.17 14.27 37.09
N ARG A 429 18.31 13.26 36.87
CA ARG A 429 16.87 13.41 37.17
C ARG A 429 16.62 13.71 38.65
N LEU A 430 17.31 13.04 39.57
CA LEU A 430 17.17 13.33 40.99
C LEU A 430 17.58 14.78 41.31
N ILE A 431 18.67 15.26 40.71
CA ILE A 431 19.14 16.64 40.91
C ILE A 431 18.17 17.66 40.31
N PHE A 432 17.73 17.49 39.06
CA PHE A 432 16.92 18.50 38.36
C PHE A 432 15.42 18.43 38.69
N THR A 433 14.89 17.25 39.02
CA THR A 433 13.46 17.06 39.27
C THR A 433 13.10 17.11 40.76
N ALA A 434 14.00 16.68 41.66
CA ALA A 434 13.70 16.65 43.09
C ALA A 434 14.51 17.69 43.88
N ILE A 435 15.82 17.77 43.66
CA ILE A 435 16.69 18.63 44.49
C ILE A 435 16.59 20.10 44.05
N MET A 436 16.59 20.39 42.75
CA MET A 436 16.59 21.76 42.21
C MET A 436 15.33 22.55 42.60
N PRO A 437 14.11 22.00 42.56
CA PRO A 437 12.92 22.71 43.06
C PRO A 437 12.95 22.95 44.57
N MET A 438 13.50 22.00 45.34
CA MET A 438 13.64 22.15 46.80
C MET A 438 14.67 23.21 47.18
N VAL A 439 15.76 23.33 46.42
CA VAL A 439 16.77 24.40 46.56
C VAL A 439 16.18 25.74 46.14
N ALA A 440 15.42 25.80 45.03
CA ALA A 440 14.74 27.02 44.57
C ALA A 440 13.64 27.50 45.54
N ALA A 441 12.96 26.56 46.21
CA ALA A 441 11.97 26.84 47.25
C ALA A 441 12.58 27.20 48.61
N GLY A 442 13.92 27.26 48.74
CA GLY A 442 14.61 27.66 49.96
C GLY A 442 14.52 26.65 51.12
N LEU A 443 14.16 25.39 50.83
CA LEU A 443 13.93 24.36 51.85
C LEU A 443 15.22 23.66 52.33
N ILE A 444 16.37 23.98 51.73
CA ILE A 444 17.69 23.45 52.11
C ILE A 444 18.60 24.64 52.47
N PRO A 445 18.86 24.90 53.77
CA PRO A 445 19.70 26.02 54.17
C PRO A 445 21.18 25.77 53.83
N ASP A 446 21.86 26.86 53.43
CA ASP A 446 23.18 26.98 52.82
C ASP A 446 24.22 25.90 53.19
N ASP A 447 24.26 24.82 52.40
CA ASP A 447 25.37 23.87 52.39
C ASP A 447 26.47 24.36 51.41
N PRO A 448 27.71 24.62 51.88
CA PRO A 448 28.81 25.12 51.05
C PRO A 448 29.25 24.17 49.93
N THR A 449 28.81 22.91 49.93
CA THR A 449 29.14 21.92 48.88
C THR A 449 28.38 22.12 47.56
N LEU A 450 27.31 22.92 47.54
CA LEU A 450 26.49 23.18 46.35
C LEU A 450 26.90 24.43 45.53
N GLN A 451 27.95 25.13 45.96
CA GLN A 451 28.57 26.28 45.26
C GLN A 451 28.90 26.02 43.77
N PRO A 452 29.42 24.85 43.35
CA PRO A 452 29.72 24.60 41.94
C PRO A 452 28.47 24.57 41.04
N ILE A 453 27.31 24.19 41.59
CA ILE A 453 26.05 24.06 40.85
C ILE A 453 25.42 25.44 40.59
N ARG A 454 25.53 26.38 41.54
CA ARG A 454 25.07 27.78 41.31
C ARG A 454 25.86 28.49 40.21
N ARG A 455 27.15 28.18 40.02
CA ARG A 455 27.98 28.82 38.96
C ARG A 455 27.55 28.42 37.55
N LEU A 456 26.95 27.25 37.38
CA LEU A 456 26.40 26.77 36.09
C LEU A 456 25.14 27.53 35.65
N MET A 457 24.42 28.18 36.58
CA MET A 457 23.23 28.99 36.28
C MET A 457 23.55 30.44 35.86
N SER A 458 24.82 30.88 35.92
CA SER A 458 25.24 32.24 35.52
C SER A 458 25.80 32.31 34.09
N LEU A 459 25.77 31.22 33.33
CA LEU A 459 26.35 31.10 31.99
C LEU A 459 25.33 30.71 30.90
N VAL A 460 24.04 30.83 31.22
CA VAL A 460 22.92 30.97 30.28
C VAL A 460 22.25 32.29 30.63
#